data_AF-A0A846P9C4-F1
#
_entry.id   AF-A0A846P9C4-F1
#
_cell.length_a   1.000
_cell.length_b   1.000
_cell.length_c   1.000
_cell.angle_alpha   90.00
_cell.angle_beta   90.00
_cell.angle_gamma   90.00
#
_symmetry.space_group_name_H-M   'P 1'
#
loop_
_entity.id
_entity.type
_entity.pdbx_description
1 polymer ?
#
loop_
_entity_poly.entity_id
_entity_poly.type
_entity_poly.pdbx_seq_one_letter_code
_entity_poly.pdbx_strand_id
1 'polypeptide(L)'
;NTLGQVIGCDFSNAKSVSEEVESFLFVGGGRFHAIGIALATAKPTVVADPFEERAYPIHNEVRRVLNQRWASISEAKEAKNYGVLIGLKSGQRRIGEALKIREKIGRSGRAATLLALREITSDALMQFSD
;
A
#
# COMPACT_ATOMS: atom_id res chain seq x y z
N ASN A 1 11.89 1.77 16.93
CA ASN A 1 10.67 0.97 16.73
C ASN A 1 10.27 0.29 18.01
N THR A 2 8.99 0.38 18.38
CA THR A 2 8.40 -0.49 19.41
C THR A 2 8.35 -1.91 18.87
N LEU A 3 8.83 -2.89 19.63
CA LEU A 3 8.84 -4.29 19.21
C LEU A 3 7.41 -4.79 18.94
N GLY A 4 7.24 -5.58 17.88
CA GLY A 4 5.94 -6.14 17.48
C GLY A 4 4.94 -5.14 16.87
N GLN A 5 5.19 -3.84 16.93
CA GLN A 5 4.30 -2.84 16.35
C GLN A 5 4.43 -2.81 14.81
N VAL A 6 3.31 -2.68 14.11
CA VAL A 6 3.25 -2.29 12.69
C VAL A 6 2.35 -1.08 12.55
N ILE A 7 2.58 -0.27 11.51
CA ILE A 7 1.66 0.79 11.10
C ILE A 7 1.35 0.63 9.63
N GLY A 8 0.29 1.28 9.15
CA GLY A 8 -0.20 1.08 7.79
C GLY A 8 0.81 1.35 6.66
N CYS A 9 1.89 2.11 6.94
CA CYS A 9 2.95 2.41 5.98
C CYS A 9 4.32 1.79 6.32
N ASP A 10 4.44 1.05 7.43
CA ASP A 10 5.71 0.45 7.86
C ASP A 10 5.49 -0.94 8.48
N PHE A 11 6.10 -1.93 7.83
CA PHE A 11 6.08 -3.35 8.20
C PHE A 11 7.50 -3.88 8.47
N SER A 12 8.49 -3.00 8.67
CA SER A 12 9.91 -3.36 8.90
C SER A 12 10.10 -4.36 10.03
N ASN A 13 9.39 -4.18 11.15
CA ASN A 13 9.43 -5.11 12.29
C ASN A 13 8.95 -6.52 11.95
N ALA A 14 7.91 -6.67 11.13
CA ALA A 14 7.45 -7.99 10.70
C ALA A 14 8.46 -8.64 9.73
N LYS A 15 9.06 -7.84 8.85
CA LYS A 15 10.07 -8.33 7.90
C LYS A 15 11.33 -8.82 8.61
N SER A 16 11.79 -8.11 9.65
CA SER A 16 13.06 -8.42 10.31
C SER A 16 13.09 -9.80 10.97
N VAL A 17 11.93 -10.38 11.29
CA VAL A 17 11.83 -11.72 11.91
C VAL A 17 11.22 -12.77 10.97
N SER A 18 10.95 -12.41 9.71
CA SER A 18 10.17 -13.25 8.79
C SER A 18 10.82 -14.58 8.42
N GLU A 19 12.15 -14.65 8.46
CA GLU A 19 12.92 -15.87 8.22
C GLU A 19 12.91 -16.82 9.43
N GLU A 20 12.65 -16.29 10.63
CA GLU A 20 12.66 -17.02 11.90
C GLU A 20 11.28 -17.57 12.30
N VAL A 21 10.22 -17.20 11.56
CA VAL A 21 8.84 -17.60 11.87
C VAL A 21 8.13 -18.26 10.69
N GLU A 22 7.23 -19.18 11.00
CA GLU A 22 6.40 -19.87 10.00
C GLU A 22 5.13 -19.10 9.67
N SER A 23 4.64 -18.26 10.59
CA SER A 23 3.41 -17.48 10.44
C SER A 23 3.39 -16.26 11.36
N PHE A 24 2.43 -15.35 11.12
CA PHE A 24 2.20 -14.18 11.95
C PHE A 24 0.80 -14.19 12.59
N LEU A 25 0.72 -13.78 13.85
CA LEU A 25 -0.53 -13.42 14.53
C LEU A 25 -0.60 -11.90 14.63
N PHE A 26 -1.56 -11.29 13.96
CA PHE A 26 -1.87 -9.86 14.11
C PHE A 26 -2.94 -9.67 15.17
N VAL A 27 -2.63 -8.94 16.24
CA VAL A 27 -3.59 -8.59 17.29
C VAL A 27 -4.14 -7.20 17.05
N GLY A 28 -5.42 -7.08 16.74
CA GLY A 28 -6.07 -5.80 16.50
C GLY A 28 -7.30 -5.90 15.61
N GLY A 29 -8.05 -4.79 15.57
CA GLY A 29 -9.25 -4.67 14.74
C GLY A 29 -8.93 -4.48 13.25
N GLY A 30 -9.79 -5.03 12.40
CA GLY A 30 -9.74 -4.84 10.96
C GLY A 30 -8.62 -5.61 10.25
N ARG A 31 -8.57 -5.49 8.91
CA ARG A 31 -7.75 -6.38 8.06
C ARG A 31 -6.53 -5.72 7.42
N PHE A 32 -6.46 -4.38 7.40
CA PHE A 32 -5.46 -3.65 6.60
C PHE A 32 -4.02 -4.00 7.00
N HIS A 33 -3.70 -3.96 8.30
CA HIS A 33 -2.36 -4.27 8.80
C HIS A 33 -2.01 -5.75 8.59
N ALA A 34 -2.94 -6.66 8.85
CA ALA A 34 -2.71 -8.09 8.64
C ALA A 34 -2.43 -8.41 7.16
N ILE A 35 -3.20 -7.82 6.24
CA ILE A 35 -2.94 -7.94 4.80
C ILE A 35 -1.56 -7.39 4.45
N GLY A 36 -1.19 -6.24 5.01
CA GLY A 36 0.14 -5.66 4.84
C GLY A 36 1.27 -6.57 5.33
N ILE A 37 1.11 -7.20 6.49
CA ILE A 37 2.05 -8.20 7.02
C ILE A 37 2.18 -9.36 6.03
N ALA A 38 1.07 -9.99 5.63
CA ALA A 38 1.09 -11.13 4.72
C ALA A 38 1.75 -10.79 3.37
N LEU A 39 1.47 -9.61 2.81
CA LEU A 39 2.10 -9.15 1.56
C LEU A 39 3.59 -8.82 1.74
N ALA A 40 3.98 -8.27 2.89
CA ALA A 40 5.34 -7.87 3.18
C ALA A 40 6.27 -9.05 3.47
N THR A 41 5.75 -10.14 4.03
CA THR A 41 6.54 -11.30 4.48
C THR A 41 6.28 -12.56 3.66
N ALA A 42 5.22 -12.58 2.84
CA ALA A 42 4.74 -13.77 2.12
C ALA A 42 4.45 -14.98 3.04
N LYS A 43 4.18 -14.75 4.32
CA LYS A 43 3.86 -15.78 5.31
C LYS A 43 2.36 -15.84 5.60
N PRO A 44 1.84 -17.01 6.03
CA PRO A 44 0.50 -17.12 6.60
C PRO A 44 0.30 -16.10 7.73
N THR A 45 -0.85 -15.43 7.72
CA THR A 45 -1.21 -14.45 8.74
C THR A 45 -2.63 -14.71 9.23
N VAL A 46 -2.78 -14.72 10.56
CA VAL A 46 -4.06 -14.81 11.27
C VAL A 46 -4.31 -13.50 12.00
N VAL A 47 -5.55 -13.03 11.99
CA VAL A 47 -6.00 -11.92 12.83
C VAL A 47 -6.59 -12.50 14.10
N ALA A 48 -6.17 -11.99 15.26
CA ALA A 48 -6.89 -12.09 16.52
C ALA A 48 -7.53 -10.73 16.79
N ASP A 49 -8.84 -10.64 16.58
CA ASP A 49 -9.61 -9.41 16.75
C ASP A 49 -10.19 -9.37 18.18
N PRO A 50 -9.67 -8.52 19.09
CA PRO A 50 -10.14 -8.46 20.46
C PRO A 50 -11.51 -7.79 20.60
N PHE A 51 -11.99 -7.08 19.57
CA PHE A 51 -13.30 -6.43 19.59
C PHE A 51 -14.40 -7.37 19.12
N GLU A 52 -14.08 -8.27 18.17
CA GLU A 52 -15.01 -9.28 17.65
C GLU A 52 -14.86 -10.64 18.34
N GLU A 53 -13.94 -10.76 19.31
CA GLU A 53 -13.63 -11.98 20.07
C GLU A 53 -13.40 -13.22 19.17
N ARG A 54 -12.75 -13.03 18.03
CA ARG A 54 -12.50 -14.11 17.06
C ARG A 54 -11.11 -14.08 16.48
N ALA A 55 -10.64 -15.25 16.07
CA ALA A 55 -9.44 -15.43 15.27
C ALA A 55 -9.78 -15.96 13.88
N TYR A 56 -9.20 -15.39 12.82
CA TYR A 56 -9.46 -15.81 11.46
C TYR A 56 -8.25 -15.62 10.52
N PRO A 57 -8.02 -16.53 9.57
CA PRO A 57 -6.99 -16.36 8.55
C PRO A 57 -7.42 -15.35 7.49
N ILE A 58 -6.47 -14.65 6.87
CA ILE A 58 -6.75 -13.60 5.88
C ILE A 58 -6.32 -13.93 4.44
N HIS A 59 -6.01 -15.20 4.15
CA HIS A 59 -5.46 -15.63 2.86
C HIS A 59 -6.36 -15.26 1.66
N ASN A 60 -7.69 -15.35 1.85
CA ASN A 60 -8.66 -15.01 0.81
C ASN A 60 -8.69 -13.50 0.54
N GLU A 61 -8.62 -12.68 1.59
CA GLU A 61 -8.55 -11.23 1.48
C GLU A 61 -7.24 -10.76 0.83
N VAL A 62 -6.11 -11.39 1.16
CA VAL A 62 -4.83 -11.14 0.49
C VAL A 62 -4.92 -11.47 -1.00
N ARG A 63 -5.48 -12.63 -1.36
CA ARG A 63 -5.70 -13.02 -2.76
C ARG A 63 -6.60 -12.02 -3.49
N ARG A 64 -7.70 -11.59 -2.86
CA ARG A 64 -8.60 -10.59 -3.41
C ARG A 64 -7.89 -9.27 -3.68
N VAL A 65 -7.09 -8.78 -2.73
CA VAL A 65 -6.31 -7.54 -2.90
C VAL A 65 -5.30 -7.68 -4.04
N LEU A 66 -4.56 -8.79 -4.12
CA LEU A 66 -3.63 -9.05 -5.23
C LEU A 66 -4.32 -9.00 -6.59
N ASN A 67 -5.48 -9.66 -6.72
CA ASN A 67 -6.25 -9.67 -7.96
C ASN A 67 -6.73 -8.27 -8.34
N GLN A 68 -7.23 -7.49 -7.37
CA GLN A 68 -7.63 -6.10 -7.59
C GLN A 68 -6.45 -5.23 -8.05
N ARG A 69 -5.26 -5.40 -7.44
CA ARG A 69 -4.05 -4.66 -7.85
C ARG A 69 -3.60 -5.05 -9.24
N TRP A 70 -3.67 -6.32 -9.62
CA TRP A 70 -3.36 -6.77 -10.97
C TRP A 70 -4.30 -6.18 -12.01
N ALA A 71 -5.60 -6.11 -11.72
CA ALA A 71 -6.56 -5.44 -12.59
C ALA A 71 -6.20 -3.97 -12.80
N SER A 72 -5.94 -3.21 -11.71
CA SER A 72 -5.53 -1.80 -11.81
C SER A 72 -4.20 -1.61 -12.56
N ILE A 73 -3.22 -2.49 -12.37
CA ILE A 73 -1.94 -2.43 -13.10
C ILE A 73 -2.16 -2.70 -14.59
N SER A 74 -3.00 -3.68 -14.92
CA SER A 74 -3.34 -4.03 -16.30
C SER A 74 -4.03 -2.87 -17.02
N GLU A 75 -4.98 -2.22 -16.37
CA GLU A 75 -5.66 -1.04 -16.90
C GLU A 75 -4.69 0.14 -17.06
N ALA A 76 -3.89 0.42 -16.03
CA ALA A 76 -2.93 1.52 -16.05
C ALA A 76 -1.82 1.34 -17.10
N LYS A 77 -1.55 0.12 -17.57
CA LYS A 77 -0.52 -0.14 -18.59
C LYS A 77 -0.84 0.52 -19.94
N GLU A 78 -2.12 0.65 -20.26
CA GLU A 78 -2.64 1.23 -21.50
C GLU A 78 -2.73 2.77 -21.46
N ALA A 79 -2.51 3.37 -20.28
CA ALA A 79 -2.53 4.82 -20.13
C ALA A 79 -1.35 5.49 -20.82
N LYS A 80 -1.62 6.65 -21.44
CA LYS A 80 -0.61 7.53 -22.07
C LYS A 80 -0.14 8.64 -21.12
N ASN A 81 -1.04 9.10 -20.26
CA ASN A 81 -0.83 10.17 -19.29
C ASN A 81 -0.94 9.60 -17.87
N TYR A 82 -0.03 10.02 -16.99
CA TYR A 82 -0.02 9.60 -15.58
C TYR A 82 0.03 10.82 -14.65
N GLY A 83 -0.81 10.81 -13.61
CA GLY A 83 -0.68 11.70 -12.46
C GLY A 83 0.19 11.07 -11.37
N VAL A 84 1.24 11.75 -10.93
CA VAL A 84 2.07 11.36 -9.79
C VAL A 84 1.68 12.21 -8.59
N LEU A 85 0.99 11.58 -7.63
CA LEU A 85 0.46 12.27 -6.45
C LEU A 85 1.54 12.51 -5.40
N ILE A 86 1.54 13.70 -4.81
CA ILE A 86 2.41 14.12 -3.71
C ILE A 86 1.53 14.58 -2.55
N GLY A 87 1.57 13.84 -1.43
CA GLY A 87 0.92 14.26 -0.19
C GLY A 87 1.67 15.42 0.47
N LEU A 88 0.97 16.48 0.88
CA LEU A 88 1.59 17.65 1.53
C LEU A 88 1.70 17.52 3.07
N LYS A 89 1.10 16.49 3.67
CA LYS A 89 1.26 16.20 5.11
C LYS A 89 2.70 15.78 5.42
N SER A 90 3.24 16.20 6.56
CA SER A 90 4.65 16.02 6.94
C SER A 90 5.15 14.57 6.83
N GLY A 91 4.33 13.58 7.20
CA GLY A 91 4.68 12.15 7.09
C GLY A 91 4.47 11.51 5.71
N GLN A 92 3.89 12.23 4.74
CA GLN A 92 3.55 11.72 3.41
C GLN A 92 4.34 12.40 2.27
N ARG A 93 5.04 13.50 2.57
CA ARG A 93 5.73 14.35 1.60
C ARG A 93 7.01 13.68 1.06
N ARG A 94 6.88 12.90 -0.01
CA ARG A 94 7.99 12.19 -0.68
C ARG A 94 8.36 12.77 -2.05
N ILE A 95 8.71 14.06 -2.10
CA ILE A 95 8.98 14.78 -3.37
C ILE A 95 10.09 14.12 -4.19
N GLY A 96 11.20 13.71 -3.56
CA GLY A 96 12.31 13.09 -4.28
C GLY A 96 11.90 11.81 -5.01
N GLU A 97 11.05 10.99 -4.40
CA GLU A 97 10.52 9.77 -5.01
C GLU A 97 9.51 10.08 -6.13
N ALA A 98 8.66 11.10 -5.93
CA ALA A 98 7.74 11.54 -6.97
C ALA A 98 8.48 12.02 -8.24
N LEU A 99 9.60 12.73 -8.09
CA LEU A 99 10.45 13.16 -9.20
C LEU A 99 11.07 11.96 -9.93
N LYS A 100 11.60 10.97 -9.20
CA LYS A 100 12.12 9.72 -9.79
C LYS A 100 11.05 8.95 -10.56
N ILE A 101 9.83 8.88 -10.01
CA ILE A 101 8.69 8.22 -10.68
C ILE A 101 8.33 8.96 -11.97
N ARG A 102 8.21 10.29 -11.94
CA ARG A 102 7.93 11.11 -13.13
C ARG A 102 8.98 10.87 -14.23
N GLU A 103 10.26 10.86 -13.87
CA GLU A 103 11.35 10.60 -14.80
C GLU A 103 11.26 9.19 -15.41
N LYS A 104 10.97 8.18 -14.59
CA LYS A 104 10.80 6.80 -15.06
C LYS A 104 9.65 6.66 -16.05
N ILE A 105 8.53 7.33 -15.80
CA ILE A 105 7.39 7.35 -16.73
C ILE A 105 7.79 8.06 -18.04
N GLY A 106 8.46 9.21 -17.95
CA GLY A 106 8.95 9.94 -19.13
C GLY A 106 9.89 9.13 -20.01
N ARG A 107 10.84 8.40 -19.40
CA ARG A 107 11.75 7.48 -20.11
C ARG A 107 11.04 6.35 -20.86
N SER A 108 9.80 6.02 -20.46
CA SER A 108 8.97 5.02 -21.14
C SER A 108 8.10 5.59 -22.26
N GLY A 109 8.30 6.86 -22.63
CA GLY A 109 7.55 7.53 -23.71
C GLY A 109 6.15 8.00 -23.32
N ARG A 110 5.86 8.08 -22.01
CA ARG A 110 4.54 8.48 -21.46
C ARG A 110 4.62 9.84 -20.78
N ALA A 111 3.51 10.57 -20.77
CA ALA A 111 3.42 11.85 -20.07
C ALA A 111 3.22 11.64 -18.56
N ALA A 112 3.84 12.50 -17.75
CA ALA A 112 3.75 12.45 -16.29
C ALA A 112 3.65 13.85 -15.67
N THR A 113 2.55 14.08 -14.94
CA THR A 113 2.23 15.34 -14.25
C THR A 113 2.33 15.14 -12.74
N LEU A 114 3.01 16.05 -12.04
CA LEU A 114 3.06 16.03 -10.57
C LEU A 114 1.84 16.75 -10.01
N LEU A 115 1.09 16.12 -9.11
CA LEU A 115 -0.09 16.69 -8.46
C LEU A 115 0.14 16.71 -6.96
N ALA A 116 0.22 17.90 -6.36
CA ALA A 116 0.48 18.07 -4.93
C ALA A 116 -0.79 18.46 -4.19
N LEU A 117 -1.24 17.62 -3.25
CA LEU A 117 -2.48 17.84 -2.49
C LEU A 117 -2.27 17.58 -1.00
N ARG A 118 -3.00 18.33 -0.17
CA ARG A 118 -3.01 18.10 1.29
C ARG A 118 -3.91 16.91 1.66
N GLU A 119 -5.11 16.89 1.10
CA GLU A 119 -6.03 15.76 1.19
C GLU A 119 -6.17 15.14 -0.20
N ILE A 120 -6.02 13.81 -0.29
CA ILE A 120 -6.15 13.08 -1.54
C ILE A 120 -7.53 12.42 -1.54
N THR A 121 -8.46 12.99 -2.30
CA THR A 121 -9.83 12.52 -2.45
C THR A 121 -10.19 12.41 -3.92
N SER A 122 -11.22 11.61 -4.25
CA SER A 122 -11.70 11.46 -5.63
C SER A 122 -12.09 12.82 -6.22
N ASP A 123 -12.86 13.62 -5.49
CA ASP A 123 -13.36 14.93 -5.93
C ASP A 123 -12.24 15.91 -6.24
N ALA A 124 -11.15 15.89 -5.47
CA ALA A 124 -9.99 16.72 -5.72
C ALA A 124 -9.24 16.28 -6.99
N LEU A 125 -9.22 14.98 -7.29
CA LEU A 125 -8.56 14.43 -8.49
C LEU A 125 -9.39 14.64 -9.76
N MET A 126 -10.71 14.62 -9.67
CA MET A 126 -11.60 14.85 -10.82
C MET A 126 -11.47 16.25 -11.45
N GLN A 127 -10.80 17.19 -10.77
CA GLN A 127 -10.48 18.51 -11.32
C GLN A 127 -9.35 18.47 -12.37
N PHE A 128 -8.65 17.35 -12.50
CA PHE A 128 -7.60 17.11 -13.49
C PHE A 128 -8.12 16.12 -14.54
N SER A 129 -8.65 16.64 -15.66
CA SER A 129 -9.35 15.83 -16.68
C SER A 129 -8.50 15.49 -17.93
N ASP A 130 -7.25 15.96 -17.97
CA ASP A 130 -6.32 15.81 -19.11
C ASP A 130 -5.26 14.72 -18.91
#